data_AF-A0A1G5AML1-F1
#
_entry.id   AF-A0A1G5AML1-F1
#
_cell.length_a   1.000
_cell.length_b   1.000
_cell.length_c   1.000
_cell.angle_alpha   90.00
_cell.angle_beta   90.00
_cell.angle_gamma   90.00
#
_symmetry.space_group_name_H-M   'P 1'
#
loop_
_entity.id
_entity.type
_entity.pdbx_description
1 polymer ?
#
loop_
_entity_poly.entity_id
_entity_poly.type
_entity_poly.pdbx_seq_one_letter_code
_entity_poly.pdbx_strand_id
1 'polypeptide(L)'
;MHCYPYWGMPDMYMDFYEDHSGLTDMYPDVYRRVYPRVREICHHMDVPTNPRMYPQVDPRMIEEMVGQIYEMEMSQPYAQQFRGVFRDLITILVLRELIGRRRRYPRRGYGPGVGYGPIGGYPGFF
;
A
#
# COMPACT_ATOMS: atom_id res chain seq x y z
N MET A 1 -16.82 -8.44 20.28
CA MET A 1 -15.43 -8.49 19.75
C MET A 1 -14.57 -7.64 20.66
N HIS A 2 -13.82 -8.27 21.55
CA HIS A 2 -12.86 -7.57 22.41
C HIS A 2 -11.58 -7.33 21.60
N CYS A 3 -11.39 -6.10 21.13
CA CYS A 3 -10.05 -5.62 20.77
C CYS A 3 -9.23 -5.65 22.05
N TYR A 4 -8.20 -6.48 22.09
CA TYR A 4 -7.21 -6.38 23.16
C TYR A 4 -6.40 -5.11 22.90
N PRO A 5 -6.48 -4.10 23.78
CA PRO A 5 -5.63 -2.93 23.69
C PRO A 5 -4.20 -3.41 23.91
N TYR A 6 -3.31 -3.08 22.98
CA TYR A 6 -1.89 -3.28 23.16
C TYR A 6 -1.44 -2.32 24.28
N TRP A 7 -1.55 -2.81 25.52
CA TRP A 7 -0.96 -2.27 26.75
C TRP A 7 -0.90 -0.73 26.82
N GLY A 8 -2.05 -0.10 27.06
CA GLY A 8 -2.12 1.27 27.60
C GLY A 8 -1.65 2.41 26.69
N MET A 9 -1.42 2.17 25.40
CA MET A 9 -1.17 3.26 24.45
C MET A 9 -2.49 3.92 24.01
N PRO A 10 -2.63 5.25 24.11
CA PRO A 10 -3.80 5.98 23.61
C PRO A 10 -4.06 5.68 22.13
N ASP A 11 -5.32 5.66 21.68
CA ASP A 11 -5.69 5.41 20.27
C ASP A 11 -4.93 6.33 19.29
N MET A 12 -4.64 7.55 19.72
CA MET A 12 -3.88 8.57 18.97
C MET A 12 -2.39 8.21 18.75
N TYR A 13 -1.85 7.21 19.47
CA TYR A 13 -0.43 6.90 19.45
C TYR A 13 -0.01 6.17 18.17
N MET A 14 -0.92 5.45 17.50
CA MET A 14 -0.64 4.85 16.19
C MET A 14 -0.53 5.91 15.09
N ASP A 15 -1.32 6.99 15.15
CA ASP A 15 -1.31 8.08 14.18
C ASP A 15 0.07 8.78 14.11
N PHE A 16 0.77 8.88 15.24
CA PHE A 16 2.13 9.46 15.31
C PHE A 16 3.19 8.62 14.58
N TYR A 17 3.00 7.31 14.42
CA TYR A 17 3.91 6.46 13.64
C TYR A 17 3.54 6.39 12.16
N GLU A 18 2.29 6.68 11.81
CA GLU A 18 1.82 6.75 10.43
C GLU A 18 2.14 8.09 9.74
N ASP A 19 2.47 9.14 10.51
CA ASP A 19 2.90 10.41 9.95
C ASP A 19 4.31 10.32 9.33
N HIS A 20 4.34 10.01 8.04
CA HIS A 20 5.55 9.94 7.24
C HIS A 20 5.96 11.30 6.66
N SER A 21 5.29 12.41 7.00
CA SER A 21 5.52 13.73 6.41
C SER A 21 6.96 14.22 6.63
N GLY A 22 7.44 14.20 7.87
CA GLY A 22 8.81 14.63 8.21
C GLY A 22 9.91 13.76 7.59
N LEU A 23 9.68 12.46 7.42
CA LEU A 23 10.59 11.58 6.67
C LEU A 23 10.57 11.88 5.18
N THR A 24 9.38 12.13 4.62
CA THR A 24 9.21 12.51 3.21
C THR A 24 9.97 13.79 2.90
N ASP A 25 10.10 14.68 3.89
CA ASP A 25 10.84 15.92 3.72
C ASP A 25 12.35 15.72 3.60
N MET A 26 12.92 14.71 4.25
CA MET A 26 14.34 14.38 4.21
C MET A 26 14.76 13.61 2.94
N TYR A 27 13.82 13.11 2.15
CA TYR A 27 14.14 12.40 0.91
C TYR A 27 14.50 13.39 -0.22
N PRO A 28 15.41 12.99 -1.13
CA PRO A 28 15.77 13.81 -2.30
C PRO A 28 14.54 14.21 -3.13
N ASP A 29 14.57 15.39 -3.76
CA ASP A 29 13.46 15.93 -4.56
C ASP A 29 12.91 14.95 -5.62
N VAL A 30 13.78 14.09 -6.14
CA VAL A 30 13.40 13.03 -7.09
C VAL A 30 12.33 12.10 -6.51
N TYR A 31 12.40 11.77 -5.21
CA TYR A 31 11.37 11.01 -4.53
C TYR A 31 10.01 11.70 -4.65
N ARG A 32 9.95 12.99 -4.29
CA ARG A 32 8.70 13.76 -4.27
C ARG A 32 8.07 13.90 -5.64
N ARG A 33 8.88 13.90 -6.70
CA ARG A 33 8.41 13.97 -8.10
C ARG A 33 7.90 12.63 -8.63
N VAL A 34 8.59 11.54 -8.32
CA VAL A 34 8.26 10.19 -8.83
C VAL A 34 7.14 9.52 -8.02
N TYR A 35 7.10 9.77 -6.71
CA TYR A 35 6.11 9.18 -5.80
C TYR A 35 4.64 9.33 -6.23
N PRO A 36 4.14 10.50 -6.67
CA PRO A 36 2.75 10.63 -7.12
C PRO A 36 2.41 9.69 -8.29
N ARG A 37 3.36 9.45 -9.22
CA ARG A 37 3.17 8.53 -10.35
C ARG A 37 3.12 7.07 -9.92
N VAL A 38 4.02 6.69 -9.02
CA VAL A 38 4.01 5.36 -8.40
C VAL A 38 2.66 5.11 -7.74
N ARG A 39 2.17 6.07 -6.96
CA ARG A 39 0.89 5.97 -6.24
C ARG A 39 -0.30 5.85 -7.19
N GLU A 40 -0.31 6.62 -8.27
CA GLU A 40 -1.35 6.61 -9.31
C GLU A 40 -1.44 5.24 -9.98
N ILE A 41 -0.33 4.71 -10.49
CA ILE A 41 -0.28 3.39 -11.14
C ILE A 41 -0.64 2.27 -10.17
N CYS A 42 -0.09 2.29 -8.96
CA CYS A 42 -0.46 1.33 -7.93
C CYS A 42 -1.96 1.40 -7.60
N HIS A 43 -2.59 2.58 -7.63
CA HIS A 43 -4.03 2.72 -7.40
C HIS A 43 -4.87 2.15 -8.52
N HIS A 44 -4.51 2.38 -9.78
CA HIS A 44 -5.23 1.82 -10.92
C HIS A 44 -5.19 0.29 -10.95
N MET A 45 -4.09 -0.32 -10.50
CA MET A 45 -3.91 -1.77 -10.53
C MET A 45 -4.48 -2.49 -9.29
N ASP A 46 -4.77 -1.74 -8.23
CA ASP A 46 -5.29 -2.21 -6.94
C ASP A 46 -6.80 -2.49 -7.00
N VAL A 47 -7.19 -3.35 -7.94
CA VAL A 47 -8.58 -3.78 -8.16
C VAL A 47 -8.71 -5.21 -7.64
N PRO A 48 -9.70 -5.52 -6.77
CA PRO A 48 -9.86 -6.86 -6.19
C PRO A 48 -10.18 -7.94 -7.23
N THR A 49 -10.69 -7.54 -8.39
CA THR A 49 -10.96 -8.41 -9.55
C THR A 49 -9.70 -8.76 -10.35
N ASN A 50 -8.56 -8.10 -10.10
CA ASN A 50 -7.34 -8.31 -10.89
C ASN A 50 -6.58 -9.57 -10.41
N PRO A 51 -6.54 -10.65 -11.22
CA PRO A 51 -5.89 -11.90 -10.84
C PRO A 51 -4.36 -11.80 -10.80
N ARG A 52 -3.77 -10.75 -11.41
CA ARG A 52 -2.31 -10.51 -11.37
C ARG A 52 -1.87 -9.77 -10.09
N MET A 53 -2.81 -9.18 -9.35
CA MET A 53 -2.55 -8.42 -8.12
C MET A 53 -2.86 -9.22 -6.85
N TYR A 54 -3.88 -10.08 -6.93
CA TYR A 54 -4.41 -10.88 -5.83
C TYR A 54 -4.47 -12.37 -6.20
N PRO A 55 -4.09 -13.30 -5.29
CA PRO A 55 -3.72 -13.10 -3.88
C PRO A 55 -2.26 -12.64 -3.66
N GLN A 56 -1.38 -12.86 -4.64
CA GLN A 56 0.01 -12.37 -4.63
C GLN A 56 0.25 -11.56 -5.92
N VAL A 57 1.14 -10.57 -5.85
CA VAL A 57 1.44 -9.76 -7.05
C VAL A 57 2.35 -10.59 -7.96
N ASP A 58 1.99 -10.67 -9.24
CA ASP A 58 2.81 -11.24 -10.29
C ASP A 58 4.09 -10.38 -10.47
N PRO A 59 5.31 -10.96 -10.33
CA PRO A 59 6.55 -10.20 -10.49
C PRO A 59 6.67 -9.54 -11.87
N ARG A 60 6.12 -10.14 -12.93
CA ARG A 60 6.12 -9.53 -14.27
C ARG A 60 5.30 -8.24 -14.31
N MET A 61 4.19 -8.20 -13.56
CA MET A 61 3.37 -7.00 -13.45
C MET A 61 4.14 -5.88 -12.73
N ILE A 62 4.97 -6.20 -11.74
CA ILE A 62 5.82 -5.19 -11.08
C ILE A 62 6.82 -4.62 -12.07
N GLU A 63 7.48 -5.47 -12.87
CA GLU A 63 8.42 -5.03 -13.90
C GLU A 63 7.75 -4.14 -14.96
N GLU A 64 6.53 -4.51 -15.40
CA GLU A 64 5.71 -3.70 -16.31
C GLU A 64 5.41 -2.32 -15.72
N MET A 65 5.00 -2.25 -14.44
CA MET A 65 4.73 -0.98 -13.76
C MET A 65 5.99 -0.12 -13.64
N VAL A 66 7.12 -0.72 -13.26
CA VAL A 66 8.41 -0.02 -13.17
C VAL A 66 8.84 0.51 -14.54
N GLY A 67 8.67 -0.30 -15.59
CA GLY A 67 8.97 0.08 -16.97
C GLY A 67 8.14 1.28 -17.43
N GLN A 68 6.83 1.27 -17.17
CA GLN A 68 5.94 2.38 -17.52
C GLN A 68 6.35 3.69 -16.83
N ILE A 69 6.63 3.66 -15.53
CA ILE A 69 7.06 4.85 -14.78
C ILE A 69 8.40 5.34 -15.30
N TYR A 70 9.32 4.42 -15.57
CA TYR A 70 10.63 4.74 -16.10
C TYR A 70 10.51 5.44 -17.46
N GLU A 71 9.73 4.91 -18.39
CA GLU A 71 9.52 5.50 -19.71
C GLU A 71 8.88 6.90 -19.64
N MET A 72 7.89 7.08 -18.77
CA MET A 72 7.25 8.38 -18.57
C MET A 72 8.23 9.44 -18.04
N GLU A 73 9.06 9.07 -17.06
CA GLU A 73 9.95 10.02 -16.36
C GLU A 73 11.35 10.12 -16.98
N MET A 74 11.75 9.21 -17.89
CA MET A 74 13.05 9.21 -18.56
C MET A 74 13.32 10.50 -19.36
N SER A 75 12.25 11.15 -19.84
CA SER A 75 12.33 12.42 -20.57
C SER A 75 12.72 13.61 -19.68
N GLN A 76 12.63 13.47 -18.36
CA GLN A 76 12.84 14.57 -17.44
C GLN A 76 14.33 14.82 -17.15
N PRO A 77 14.75 16.07 -16.90
CA PRO A 77 16.15 16.41 -16.64
C PRO A 77 16.70 15.75 -15.37
N TYR A 78 15.86 15.51 -14.37
CA TYR A 78 16.28 14.86 -13.13
C TYR A 78 16.54 13.34 -13.33
N ALA A 79 15.86 12.68 -14.27
CA ALA A 79 16.13 11.28 -14.59
C ALA A 79 17.52 11.11 -15.23
N GLN A 80 18.00 12.14 -15.94
CA GLN A 80 19.36 12.14 -16.50
C GLN A 80 20.45 12.17 -15.43
N GLN A 81 20.19 12.84 -14.30
CA GLN A 81 21.11 12.92 -13.17
C GLN A 81 21.25 11.59 -12.42
N PHE A 82 20.22 10.75 -12.45
CA PHE A 82 20.17 9.45 -11.76
C PHE A 82 20.28 8.26 -12.73
N ARG A 83 20.89 8.46 -13.91
CA ARG A 83 21.08 7.40 -14.92
C ARG A 83 21.69 6.14 -14.29
N GLY A 84 21.04 4.99 -14.53
CA GLY A 84 21.41 3.70 -13.97
C GLY A 84 20.62 3.33 -12.71
N VAL A 85 20.66 4.16 -11.67
CA VAL A 85 20.01 3.87 -10.37
C VAL A 85 18.54 4.28 -10.31
N PHE A 86 18.06 5.06 -11.29
CA PHE A 86 16.68 5.53 -11.33
C PHE A 86 15.65 4.40 -11.41
N ARG A 87 15.98 3.32 -12.15
CA ARG A 87 15.11 2.14 -12.26
C ARG A 87 14.99 1.41 -10.93
N ASP A 88 16.09 1.28 -10.20
CA ASP A 88 16.11 0.64 -8.87
C ASP A 88 15.34 1.47 -7.86
N LEU A 89 15.47 2.80 -7.91
CA LEU A 89 14.68 3.72 -7.10
C LEU A 89 13.18 3.51 -7.34
N ILE A 90 12.73 3.54 -8.60
CA ILE A 90 11.31 3.31 -8.94
C ILE A 90 10.86 1.95 -8.43
N THR A 91 11.69 0.91 -8.58
CA THR A 91 11.37 -0.45 -8.13
C THR A 91 11.13 -0.49 -6.62
N ILE A 92 12.02 0.12 -5.84
CA ILE A 92 11.87 0.20 -4.37
C ILE A 92 10.61 0.99 -3.99
N LEU A 93 10.28 2.08 -4.69
CA LEU A 93 9.07 2.87 -4.44
C LEU A 93 7.79 2.07 -4.71
N VAL A 94 7.76 1.35 -5.83
CA VAL A 94 6.65 0.47 -6.19
C VAL A 94 6.46 -0.61 -5.14
N LEU A 95 7.54 -1.29 -4.73
CA LEU A 95 7.47 -2.32 -3.69
C LEU A 95 6.99 -1.75 -2.34
N ARG A 96 7.52 -0.59 -1.95
CA ARG A 96 7.11 0.11 -0.72
C ARG A 96 5.60 0.41 -0.73
N GLU A 97 5.10 0.94 -1.83
CA GLU A 97 3.69 1.32 -1.98
C GLU A 97 2.77 0.08 -1.94
N LEU A 98 3.15 -1.02 -2.63
CA LEU A 98 2.41 -2.28 -2.62
C LEU A 98 2.38 -2.94 -1.22
N ILE A 99 3.51 -2.95 -0.52
CA ILE A 99 3.59 -3.50 0.85
C ILE A 99 2.79 -2.62 1.82
N GLY A 100 2.89 -1.29 1.71
CA GLY A 100 2.17 -0.34 2.55
C GLY A 100 0.66 -0.53 2.46
N ARG A 101 0.12 -0.71 1.25
CA ARG A 101 -1.31 -0.97 1.03
C ARG A 101 -1.79 -2.27 1.64
N ARG A 102 -0.99 -3.33 1.54
CA ARG A 102 -1.30 -4.63 2.17
C ARG A 102 -1.34 -4.57 3.69
N ARG A 103 -0.52 -3.71 4.30
CA ARG A 103 -0.54 -3.49 5.76
C ARG A 103 -1.77 -2.70 6.20
N ARG A 104 -2.21 -1.71 5.40
CA ARG A 104 -3.38 -0.86 5.69
C ARG A 104 -4.73 -1.53 5.45
N TYR A 105 -4.75 -2.64 4.73
CA TYR A 105 -5.87 -3.59 4.74
C TYR A 105 -5.50 -4.79 5.61
N PRO A 106 -5.60 -4.69 6.96
CA PRO A 106 -5.76 -5.91 7.74
C PRO A 106 -7.02 -6.56 7.19
N ARG A 107 -6.86 -7.70 6.52
CA ARG A 107 -7.94 -8.59 6.09
C ARG A 107 -8.89 -8.74 7.27
N ARG A 108 -9.96 -7.95 7.30
CA ARG A 108 -11.03 -8.11 8.27
C ARG A 108 -11.81 -9.33 7.81
N GLY A 109 -11.39 -10.49 8.29
CA GLY A 109 -12.14 -11.74 8.25
C GLY A 109 -11.94 -12.61 7.02
N TYR A 110 -10.84 -13.37 6.98
CA TYR A 110 -10.93 -14.78 6.59
C TYR A 110 -9.79 -15.55 7.25
N GLY A 111 -9.98 -15.84 8.53
CA GLY A 111 -9.21 -16.83 9.27
C GLY A 111 -10.06 -18.10 9.40
N PRO A 112 -9.52 -19.30 9.13
CA PRO A 112 -10.24 -20.55 9.31
C PRO A 112 -10.29 -20.86 10.81
N GLY A 113 -11.46 -20.67 11.43
CA GLY A 113 -11.62 -20.85 12.87
C GLY A 113 -13.08 -21.03 13.25
N VAL A 114 -13.49 -22.30 13.33
CA VAL A 114 -14.48 -22.89 14.24
C VAL A 114 -15.23 -21.92 15.17
N GLY A 115 -16.57 -21.91 15.13
CA GLY A 115 -17.39 -21.61 16.31
C GLY A 115 -18.65 -20.76 16.08
N TYR A 116 -19.81 -21.43 16.16
CA TYR A 116 -21.13 -20.95 16.62
C TYR A 116 -21.53 -19.48 16.36
N GLY A 117 -22.39 -19.27 15.36
CA GLY A 117 -23.24 -18.08 15.31
C GLY A 117 -24.38 -18.19 16.34
N PRO A 118 -24.66 -17.14 17.14
CA PRO A 118 -25.82 -17.16 18.02
C PRO A 118 -27.08 -16.83 17.21
N ILE A 119 -27.99 -17.80 17.18
CA ILE A 119 -29.42 -17.57 16.94
C ILE A 119 -29.96 -16.74 18.10
N GLY A 120 -30.60 -15.60 17.79
CA GLY A 120 -31.33 -14.76 18.73
C GLY A 120 -31.45 -13.35 18.14
N GLY A 121 -32.61 -12.76 17.90
CA GLY A 121 -33.94 -12.98 18.43
C GLY A 121 -34.51 -11.57 18.61
N TYR A 122 -35.30 -11.10 17.65
CA TYR A 122 -36.03 -9.83 17.75
C TYR A 122 -37.54 -10.14 17.83
N PRO A 123 -38.24 -9.78 18.92
CA PRO A 123 -39.68 -9.81 18.95
C PRO A 123 -40.22 -8.53 18.30
N GLY A 124 -40.84 -8.69 17.13
CA GLY A 124 -41.61 -7.63 16.46
C GLY A 124 -43.08 -7.73 16.85
N PHE A 125 -43.61 -6.63 17.36
CA PHE A 125 -44.99 -6.42 17.78
C PHE A 125 -46.00 -6.54 16.62
N PHE A 126 -47.10 -7.24 16.85
CA PHE A 126 -48.43 -7.03 16.27
C PHE A 126 -49.49 -7.36 17.32
#